data_AF-G5GMA2-F1
#
_entry.id   AF-G5GMA2-F1
#
_cell.length_a   1.000
_cell.length_b   1.000
_cell.length_c   1.000
_cell.angle_alpha   90.00
_cell.angle_beta   90.00
_cell.angle_gamma   90.00
#
_symmetry.space_group_name_H-M   'P 1'
#
loop_
_entity.id
_entity.type
_entity.pdbx_description
1 polymer ?
#
loop_
_entity_poly.entity_id
_entity_poly.type
_entity_poly.pdbx_seq_one_letter_code
_entity_poly.pdbx_strand_id
1 'polypeptide(L)'
;MMDEKMGKVTKAREAVATDLKAADPAMWHRIIMCILIGFAGIALIGGVVMDFVLERQTQELRHMPVIGIAENAVLPQDQYFIYQVYFDDTNHTHYLVSSTSGGVVVSVAAPEGTEEPEDVMSMIHYDPAAYLLEVDQSGRWSFLSTSVRENILKKIQAPVAP
;
A
#
# COMPACT_ATOMS: atom_id res chain seq x y z
N MET A 1 41.91 -7.94 -49.91
CA MET A 1 41.53 -8.94 -48.88
C MET A 1 40.38 -8.48 -47.97
N MET A 2 40.22 -7.16 -47.68
CA MET A 2 39.05 -6.64 -46.94
C MET A 2 37.77 -6.57 -47.78
N ASP A 3 37.84 -6.20 -49.06
CA ASP A 3 36.66 -6.16 -49.96
C ASP A 3 36.00 -7.52 -50.15
N GLU A 4 36.79 -8.59 -50.18
CA GLU A 4 36.30 -9.96 -50.32
C GLU A 4 35.57 -10.45 -49.06
N LYS A 5 36.01 -9.98 -47.87
CA LYS A 5 35.32 -10.24 -46.60
C LYS A 5 34.03 -9.44 -46.50
N MET A 6 34.05 -8.16 -46.90
CA MET A 6 32.85 -7.32 -46.95
C MET A 6 31.80 -7.93 -47.88
N GLY A 7 32.17 -8.32 -49.11
CA GLY A 7 31.24 -8.94 -50.08
C GLY A 7 30.62 -10.25 -49.60
N LYS A 8 31.34 -11.06 -48.81
CA LYS A 8 30.79 -12.27 -48.17
C LYS A 8 29.80 -11.95 -47.05
N VAL A 9 30.06 -10.90 -46.26
CA VAL A 9 29.15 -10.44 -45.20
C VAL A 9 27.88 -9.82 -45.79
N THR A 10 27.97 -9.07 -46.88
CA THR A 10 26.80 -8.49 -47.56
C THR A 10 25.92 -9.58 -48.16
N LYS A 11 26.51 -10.58 -48.82
CA LYS A 11 25.78 -11.75 -49.35
C LYS A 11 25.13 -12.59 -48.25
N ALA A 12 25.80 -12.77 -47.10
CA ALA A 12 25.21 -13.46 -45.96
C ALA A 12 24.02 -12.68 -45.36
N ARG A 13 24.10 -11.34 -45.30
CA ARG A 13 22.98 -10.49 -44.87
C ARG A 13 21.80 -10.54 -45.84
N GLU A 14 22.05 -10.51 -47.14
CA GLU A 14 21.00 -10.63 -48.16
C GLU A 14 20.34 -12.01 -48.13
N ALA A 15 21.12 -13.08 -47.95
CA ALA A 15 20.58 -14.44 -47.80
C ALA A 15 19.68 -14.56 -46.57
N VAL A 16 20.11 -14.04 -45.41
CA VAL A 16 19.31 -14.01 -44.18
C VAL A 16 18.05 -13.15 -44.35
N ALA A 17 18.14 -12.00 -45.02
CA ALA A 17 16.99 -11.14 -45.29
C ALA A 17 15.98 -11.79 -46.26
N THR A 18 16.47 -12.62 -47.18
CA THR A 18 15.63 -13.37 -48.12
C THR A 18 14.95 -14.56 -47.43
N ASP A 19 15.65 -15.27 -46.54
CA ASP A 19 15.09 -16.33 -45.69
C ASP A 19 14.06 -15.79 -44.68
N LEU A 20 14.30 -14.61 -44.09
CA LEU A 20 13.32 -13.93 -43.22
C LEU A 20 12.07 -13.46 -43.96
N LYS A 21 12.16 -13.20 -45.27
CA LYS A 21 11.02 -12.91 -46.15
C LYS A 21 10.29 -14.17 -46.63
N ALA A 22 11.00 -15.29 -46.74
CA ALA A 22 10.42 -16.60 -47.06
C ALA A 22 9.85 -17.33 -45.82
N ALA A 23 10.10 -16.80 -44.62
CA ALA A 23 9.55 -17.29 -43.37
C ALA A 23 8.02 -17.24 -43.38
N ASP A 24 7.42 -18.41 -43.26
CA ASP A 24 5.98 -18.65 -43.24
C ASP A 24 5.28 -17.69 -42.24
N PRO A 25 4.22 -16.95 -42.64
CA PRO A 25 3.54 -15.99 -41.76
C PRO A 25 3.09 -16.60 -40.42
N ALA A 26 2.82 -17.91 -40.41
CA ALA A 26 2.49 -18.67 -39.22
C ALA A 26 3.65 -18.76 -38.21
N MET A 27 4.91 -18.81 -38.66
CA MET A 27 6.08 -18.84 -37.79
C MET A 27 6.29 -17.49 -37.09
N TRP A 28 6.18 -16.39 -37.83
CA TRP A 28 6.23 -15.05 -37.25
C TRP A 28 5.09 -14.79 -36.27
N HIS A 29 3.88 -15.25 -36.59
CA HIS A 29 2.74 -15.16 -35.68
C HIS A 29 2.99 -15.89 -34.34
N ARG A 30 3.59 -17.10 -34.38
CA ARG A 30 3.96 -17.86 -33.18
C ARG A 30 5.01 -17.14 -32.33
N ILE A 31 6.03 -16.57 -32.97
CA ILE A 31 7.08 -15.80 -32.26
C ILE A 31 6.48 -14.58 -31.56
N ILE A 32 5.63 -13.81 -32.25
CA ILE A 32 4.97 -12.64 -31.69
C ILE A 32 4.03 -13.04 -30.53
N MET A 33 3.26 -14.11 -30.69
CA MET A 33 2.39 -14.64 -29.62
C MET A 33 3.19 -15.05 -28.38
N CYS A 34 4.30 -15.76 -28.54
CA CYS A 34 5.14 -16.14 -27.40
C CYS A 34 5.70 -14.91 -26.64
N ILE A 35 6.09 -13.86 -27.36
CA ILE A 35 6.56 -12.62 -26.75
C ILE A 35 5.42 -11.93 -25.99
N LEU A 36 4.23 -11.82 -26.59
CA LEU A 36 3.07 -11.21 -25.94
C LEU A 36 2.64 -11.95 -24.68
N ILE A 37 2.64 -13.29 -24.71
CA ILE A 37 2.33 -14.12 -23.54
C ILE A 37 3.39 -13.94 -22.45
N GLY A 38 4.68 -13.85 -22.82
CA GLY A 38 5.77 -13.56 -21.88
C GLY A 38 5.61 -12.21 -21.19
N PHE A 39 5.29 -11.16 -21.96
CA PHE A 39 5.03 -9.84 -21.39
C PHE A 39 3.78 -9.80 -20.51
N ALA A 40 2.70 -10.49 -20.90
CA ALA A 40 1.51 -10.59 -20.08
C ALA A 40 1.79 -11.31 -18.74
N GLY A 41 2.59 -12.38 -18.76
CA GLY A 41 3.01 -13.08 -17.55
C GLY A 41 3.85 -12.20 -16.62
N ILE A 42 4.82 -11.45 -17.17
CA ILE A 42 5.64 -10.51 -16.39
C ILE A 42 4.79 -9.39 -15.80
N ALA A 43 3.82 -8.85 -16.55
CA ALA A 43 2.94 -7.80 -16.06
C ALA A 43 2.03 -8.28 -14.92
N LEU A 44 1.48 -9.49 -15.03
CA LEU A 44 0.65 -10.08 -13.97
C LEU A 44 1.45 -10.35 -12.70
N ILE A 45 2.64 -10.95 -12.83
CA ILE A 45 3.53 -11.20 -11.68
C ILE A 45 4.00 -9.86 -11.07
N GLY A 46 4.36 -8.89 -11.92
CA GLY A 46 4.78 -7.56 -11.50
C GLY A 46 3.68 -6.82 -10.74
N GLY A 47 2.42 -6.91 -11.17
CA GLY A 47 1.27 -6.33 -10.48
C GLY A 47 1.11 -6.89 -9.06
N VAL A 48 1.12 -8.23 -8.93
CA VAL A 48 0.97 -8.89 -7.62
C VAL A 48 2.14 -8.57 -6.68
N VAL A 49 3.36 -8.50 -7.20
CA VAL A 49 4.55 -8.14 -6.40
C VAL A 49 4.49 -6.67 -5.98
N MET A 50 4.06 -5.76 -6.86
CA MET A 50 3.92 -4.35 -6.52
C MET A 50 2.84 -4.12 -5.47
N ASP A 51 1.69 -4.80 -5.57
CA ASP A 51 0.64 -4.74 -4.54
C ASP A 51 1.16 -5.24 -3.20
N PHE A 52 1.88 -6.37 -3.19
CA PHE A 52 2.50 -6.91 -1.98
C PHE A 52 3.56 -5.97 -1.40
N VAL A 53 4.40 -5.34 -2.22
CA VAL A 53 5.43 -4.39 -1.78
C VAL A 53 4.79 -3.11 -1.23
N LEU A 54 3.74 -2.58 -1.86
CA LEU A 54 3.00 -1.42 -1.38
C LEU A 54 2.29 -1.70 -0.06
N GLU A 55 1.68 -2.89 0.07
CA GLU A 55 1.05 -3.33 1.31
C GLU A 55 2.10 -3.50 2.43
N ARG A 56 3.28 -4.05 2.11
CA ARG A 56 4.37 -4.21 3.06
C ARG A 56 5.03 -2.90 3.46
N GLN A 57 5.19 -1.93 2.56
CA GLN A 57 5.66 -0.58 2.91
C GLN A 57 4.68 0.16 3.81
N THR A 58 3.37 -0.04 3.58
CA THR A 58 2.33 0.48 4.47
C THR A 58 2.42 -0.14 5.86
N GLN A 59 2.76 -1.44 5.96
CA GLN A 59 3.01 -2.10 7.24
C GLN A 59 4.30 -1.64 7.92
N GLU A 60 5.39 -1.39 7.18
CA GLU A 60 6.66 -0.92 7.77
C GLU A 60 6.58 0.54 8.27
N LEU A 61 5.83 1.41 7.58
CA LEU A 61 5.47 2.73 8.12
C LEU A 61 4.64 2.63 9.41
N ARG A 62 3.89 1.53 9.59
CA ARG A 62 3.14 1.23 10.82
C ARG A 62 3.97 0.59 11.94
N HIS A 63 5.23 0.26 11.68
CA HIS A 63 6.14 -0.34 12.66
C HIS A 63 7.36 0.55 12.96
N MET A 64 7.35 1.82 12.54
CA MET A 64 8.39 2.76 12.98
C MET A 64 8.37 2.88 14.51
N PRO A 65 9.51 2.64 15.18
CA PRO A 65 9.57 2.62 16.63
C PRO A 65 9.30 4.03 17.17
N VAL A 66 8.55 4.08 18.27
CA VAL A 66 8.18 5.31 18.99
C VAL A 66 9.44 6.11 19.34
N ILE A 67 9.69 7.21 18.63
CA ILE A 67 10.78 8.14 18.95
C ILE A 67 10.23 9.21 19.90
N GLY A 68 10.02 8.81 21.16
CA GLY A 68 9.68 9.72 22.26
C GLY A 68 8.23 9.64 22.71
N ILE A 69 8.02 9.12 23.92
CA ILE A 69 6.78 9.31 24.68
C ILE A 69 6.91 10.69 25.34
N ALA A 70 6.40 11.72 24.68
CA ALA A 70 6.06 12.95 25.40
C ALA A 70 4.74 12.68 26.14
N GLU A 71 4.83 12.21 27.39
CA GLU A 71 3.66 12.17 28.27
C GLU A 71 3.05 13.58 28.30
N ASN A 72 1.75 13.70 27.99
CA ASN A 72 0.98 14.95 27.88
C ASN A 72 1.24 15.82 26.64
N ALA A 73 1.59 15.24 25.48
CA ALA A 73 1.63 15.98 24.23
C ALA A 73 0.23 16.47 23.82
N VAL A 74 0.03 17.79 23.75
CA VAL A 74 -1.17 18.38 23.14
C VAL A 74 -1.00 18.28 21.63
N LEU A 75 -1.92 17.57 20.97
CA LEU A 75 -1.93 17.48 19.51
C LEU A 75 -2.27 18.86 18.91
N PRO A 76 -1.46 19.38 17.97
CA PRO A 76 -1.85 20.55 17.19
C PRO A 76 -3.06 20.24 16.28
N GLN A 77 -3.64 21.28 15.68
CA GLN A 77 -4.71 21.11 14.72
C GLN A 77 -4.19 20.36 13.48
N ASP A 78 -4.62 19.11 13.30
CA ASP A 78 -4.34 18.28 12.13
C ASP A 78 -5.21 17.01 12.14
N GLN A 79 -5.03 16.17 11.13
CA GLN A 79 -5.52 14.81 11.09
C GLN A 79 -4.41 13.81 11.43
N TYR A 80 -4.76 12.79 12.19
CA TYR A 80 -3.86 11.79 12.73
C TYR A 80 -4.33 10.37 12.46
N PHE A 81 -3.39 9.52 12.05
CA PHE A 81 -3.59 8.07 12.03
C PHE A 81 -3.48 7.52 13.45
N ILE A 82 -4.40 6.66 13.84
CA ILE A 82 -4.33 5.91 15.08
C ILE A 82 -3.62 4.58 14.79
N TYR A 83 -2.64 4.21 15.59
CA TYR A 83 -1.90 2.94 15.46
C TYR A 83 -2.30 1.94 16.53
N GLN A 84 -2.51 2.44 17.74
CA GLN A 84 -2.85 1.62 18.88
C GLN A 84 -3.63 2.45 19.88
N VAL A 85 -4.50 1.78 20.61
CA VAL A 85 -5.09 2.32 21.82
C VAL A 85 -4.83 1.35 22.95
N TYR A 86 -4.45 1.88 24.10
CA TYR A 86 -4.12 1.09 25.27
C TYR A 86 -4.53 1.84 26.54
N PHE A 87 -4.62 1.10 27.65
CA PHE A 87 -4.88 1.66 28.97
C PHE A 87 -3.57 1.82 29.73
N ASP A 88 -3.41 2.94 30.44
CA ASP A 88 -2.32 3.10 31.40
C ASP A 88 -2.61 2.38 32.74
N ASP A 89 -1.66 2.45 33.68
CA ASP A 89 -1.78 1.83 35.01
C ASP A 89 -2.95 2.41 35.85
N THR A 90 -3.47 3.57 35.44
CA THR A 90 -4.64 4.24 36.05
C THR A 90 -5.93 4.05 35.25
N ASN A 91 -5.89 3.17 34.25
CA ASN A 91 -7.01 2.82 33.38
C ASN A 91 -7.52 3.99 32.52
N HIS A 92 -6.67 4.97 32.20
CA HIS A 92 -6.96 5.99 31.20
C HIS A 92 -6.62 5.49 29.80
N THR A 93 -7.47 5.85 28.84
CA THR A 93 -7.27 5.52 27.43
C THR A 93 -6.21 6.42 26.81
N HIS A 94 -5.17 5.82 26.25
CA HIS A 94 -4.13 6.50 25.48
C HIS A 94 -4.14 6.07 24.03
N TYR A 95 -4.04 7.05 23.15
CA TYR A 95 -3.98 6.88 21.71
C TYR A 95 -2.56 7.09 21.23
N LEU A 96 -2.01 6.07 20.56
CA LEU A 96 -0.76 6.17 19.84
C LEU A 96 -1.06 6.64 18.42
N VAL A 97 -0.66 7.87 18.08
CA VAL A 97 -1.05 8.55 16.84
C VAL A 97 0.12 9.16 16.09
N SER A 98 0.00 9.31 14.77
CA SER A 98 0.93 10.08 13.93
C SER A 98 0.16 11.05 13.04
N SER A 99 0.73 12.24 12.78
CA SER A 99 0.18 13.14 11.76
C SER A 99 0.11 12.45 10.40
N THR A 100 -0.97 12.71 9.68
CA THR A 100 -1.17 12.27 8.28
C THR A 100 -0.18 12.91 7.31
N SER A 101 0.35 14.08 7.65
CA SER A 101 1.42 14.74 6.90
C SER A 101 2.80 14.09 7.09
N GLY A 102 2.88 13.06 7.95
CA GLY A 102 4.10 12.37 8.33
C GLY A 102 4.76 13.00 9.56
N GLY A 103 5.53 12.20 10.31
CA GLY A 103 6.24 12.71 11.48
C GLY A 103 6.40 11.68 12.59
N VAL A 104 6.49 12.21 13.81
CA VAL A 104 6.71 11.45 15.04
C VAL A 104 5.39 10.85 15.52
N VAL A 105 5.43 9.59 15.92
CA VAL A 105 4.33 8.92 16.61
C VAL A 105 4.34 9.34 18.07
N VAL A 106 3.22 9.86 18.57
CA VAL A 106 3.07 10.33 19.95
C VAL A 106 1.96 9.57 20.66
N SER A 107 2.13 9.37 21.97
CA SER A 107 1.08 8.85 22.84
C SER A 107 0.37 10.02 23.51
N VAL A 108 -0.96 10.04 23.44
CA VAL A 108 -1.76 11.13 23.99
C VAL A 108 -3.09 10.60 24.52
N ALA A 109 -3.51 11.12 25.68
CA ALA A 109 -4.83 10.87 26.22
C ALA A 109 -5.87 11.80 25.57
N ALA A 110 -7.08 11.28 25.36
CA ALA A 110 -8.17 12.10 24.84
C ALA A 110 -8.51 13.24 25.83
N PRO A 111 -8.76 14.47 25.34
CA PRO A 111 -9.19 15.56 26.20
C PRO A 111 -10.57 15.26 26.81
N GLU A 112 -10.84 15.83 27.99
CA GLU A 112 -12.13 15.65 28.67
C GLU A 112 -13.30 16.04 27.77
N GLY A 113 -14.35 15.21 27.76
CA GLY A 113 -15.54 15.43 26.94
C GLY A 113 -15.41 14.99 25.48
N THR A 114 -14.33 14.27 25.12
CA THR A 114 -14.23 13.63 23.80
C THR A 114 -15.29 12.54 23.65
N GLU A 115 -16.09 12.62 22.59
CA GLU A 115 -17.07 11.58 22.23
C GLU A 115 -16.37 10.48 21.42
N GLU A 116 -16.02 9.39 22.09
CA GLU A 116 -15.45 8.20 21.47
C GLU A 116 -16.56 7.31 20.89
N PRO A 117 -16.44 6.82 19.64
CA PRO A 117 -17.37 5.83 19.10
C PRO A 117 -17.39 4.56 19.94
N GLU A 118 -18.56 3.98 20.21
CA GLU A 118 -18.68 2.78 21.07
C GLU A 118 -17.84 1.59 20.59
N ASP A 119 -17.68 1.45 19.28
CA ASP A 119 -16.93 0.37 18.63
C ASP A 119 -15.44 0.68 18.41
N VAL A 120 -14.98 1.89 18.76
CA VAL A 120 -13.63 2.38 18.42
C VAL A 120 -12.53 1.41 18.84
N MET A 121 -12.61 0.84 20.05
CA MET A 121 -11.61 -0.11 20.56
C MET A 121 -11.60 -1.42 19.81
N SER A 122 -12.79 -1.97 19.54
CA SER A 122 -12.90 -3.21 18.80
C SER A 122 -12.45 -3.04 17.34
N MET A 123 -12.86 -1.96 16.69
CA MET A 123 -12.52 -1.67 15.29
C MET A 123 -11.04 -1.38 15.10
N ILE A 124 -10.43 -0.57 15.98
CA ILE A 124 -8.99 -0.29 15.91
C ILE A 124 -8.17 -1.56 16.15
N HIS A 125 -8.66 -2.47 17.01
CA HIS A 125 -8.03 -3.78 17.18
C HIS A 125 -8.05 -4.61 15.90
N TYR A 126 -9.10 -4.52 15.08
CA TYR A 126 -9.15 -5.16 13.76
C TYR A 126 -8.24 -4.47 12.75
N ASP A 127 -8.36 -3.15 12.58
CA ASP A 127 -7.47 -2.34 11.77
C ASP A 127 -7.40 -0.92 12.32
N PRO A 128 -6.20 -0.41 12.67
CA PRO A 128 -6.03 0.94 13.16
C PRO A 128 -6.50 2.02 12.18
N ALA A 129 -6.57 1.71 10.87
CA ALA A 129 -7.09 2.62 9.85
C ALA A 129 -8.62 2.72 9.83
N ALA A 130 -9.34 2.00 10.70
CA ALA A 130 -10.80 2.09 10.79
C ALA A 130 -11.29 3.51 11.13
N TYR A 131 -10.50 4.27 11.90
CA TYR A 131 -10.79 5.65 12.24
C TYR A 131 -9.59 6.55 11.98
N LEU A 132 -9.90 7.80 11.65
CA LEU A 132 -8.96 8.90 11.62
C LEU A 132 -9.31 9.85 12.77
N LEU A 133 -8.30 10.29 13.50
CA LEU A 133 -8.48 11.29 14.55
C LEU A 133 -8.31 12.69 13.93
N GLU A 134 -9.32 13.54 14.06
CA GLU A 134 -9.25 14.94 13.67
C GLU A 134 -9.21 15.81 14.93
N VAL A 135 -8.26 16.76 14.95
CA VAL A 135 -8.10 17.73 16.04
C VAL A 135 -8.41 19.11 15.51
N ASP A 136 -9.38 19.78 16.12
CA ASP A 136 -9.79 21.13 15.71
C ASP A 136 -8.88 22.24 16.29
N GLN A 137 -9.14 23.50 15.91
CA GLN A 137 -8.39 24.67 16.41
C GLN A 137 -8.46 24.87 17.93
N SER A 138 -9.49 24.32 18.58
CA SER A 138 -9.66 24.35 20.03
C SER A 138 -9.07 23.13 20.73
N GLY A 139 -8.43 22.22 19.98
CA GLY A 139 -7.87 20.98 20.52
C GLY A 139 -8.91 19.91 20.81
N ARG A 140 -10.16 20.07 20.34
CA ARG A 140 -11.18 19.04 20.49
C ARG A 140 -10.99 17.96 19.46
N TRP A 141 -11.28 16.74 19.88
CA TRP A 141 -11.09 15.54 19.08
C TRP A 141 -12.41 15.14 18.43
N SER A 142 -12.31 14.61 17.22
CA SER A 142 -13.41 13.99 16.49
C SER A 142 -12.91 12.75 15.77
N PHE A 143 -13.66 11.65 15.87
CA PHE A 143 -13.33 10.39 15.20
C PHE A 143 -14.05 10.31 13.86
N LEU A 144 -13.28 10.30 12.78
CA LEU A 144 -13.81 10.17 11.43
C LEU A 144 -13.76 8.69 11.00
N SER A 145 -14.92 8.13 10.66
CA SER A 145 -15.00 6.78 10.10
C SER A 145 -14.36 6.76 8.72
N THR A 146 -13.54 5.75 8.44
CA THR A 146 -12.94 5.56 7.11
C THR A 146 -13.67 4.46 6.32
N SER A 147 -13.32 4.33 5.04
CA SER A 147 -13.78 3.23 4.19
C SER A 147 -13.31 1.85 4.69
N VAL A 148 -12.23 1.78 5.47
CA VAL A 148 -11.73 0.54 6.07
C VAL A 148 -12.75 0.03 7.09
N ARG A 149 -13.26 0.90 7.97
CA ARG A 149 -14.31 0.54 8.92
C ARG A 149 -15.57 0.04 8.23
N GLU A 150 -16.02 0.73 7.19
CA GLU A 150 -17.20 0.30 6.42
C GLU A 150 -17.01 -1.10 5.82
N ASN A 151 -15.81 -1.40 5.31
CA ASN A 151 -15.49 -2.71 4.76
C ASN A 151 -15.40 -3.79 5.84
N ILE A 152 -14.85 -3.48 7.02
CA ILE A 152 -14.84 -4.41 8.17
C ILE A 152 -16.27 -4.72 8.60
N LEU A 153 -17.12 -3.70 8.76
CA LEU A 153 -18.53 -3.88 9.13
C LEU A 153 -19.28 -4.74 8.12
N LYS A 154 -19.06 -4.52 6.82
CA LYS A 154 -19.64 -5.37 5.76
C LYS A 154 -19.18 -6.82 5.87
N LYS A 155 -17.91 -7.08 6.19
CA LYS A 155 -17.38 -8.44 6.37
C LYS A 155 -17.95 -9.13 7.61
N ILE A 156 -18.14 -8.41 8.71
CA ILE A 156 -18.75 -8.93 9.94
C ILE A 156 -20.23 -9.27 9.72
N GLN A 157 -20.94 -8.43 8.95
CA GLN A 157 -22.36 -8.63 8.65
C GLN A 157 -22.62 -9.63 7.51
N ALA A 158 -21.60 -9.94 6.70
CA ALA A 158 -21.72 -10.95 5.66
C ALA A 158 -21.90 -12.33 6.31
N PRO A 159 -22.97 -13.07 5.99
CA PRO A 159 -23.16 -14.41 6.52
C PRO A 159 -21.99 -15.29 6.06
N VAL A 160 -21.32 -15.95 7.02
CA VAL A 160 -20.41 -17.05 6.71
C VAL A 160 -21.26 -18.12 6.05
N ALA A 161 -21.13 -18.30 4.74
CA ALA A 161 -21.81 -19.38 4.04
C ALA A 161 -21.35 -20.72 4.65
N PRO A 162 -22.29 -21.65 4.97
CA PRO A 162 -21.98 -22.95 5.57
C PRO A 162 -21.15 -23.85 4.64
#